data_AF-A0A946E245-F1
#
_entry.id   AF-A0A946E245-F1
#
_cell.length_a   1.000
_cell.length_b   1.000
_cell.length_c   1.000
_cell.angle_alpha   90.00
_cell.angle_beta   90.00
_cell.angle_gamma   90.00
#
_symmetry.space_group_name_H-M   'P 1'
#
loop_
_entity.id
_entity.type
_entity.pdbx_description
1 polymer ?
#
loop_
_entity_poly.entity_id
_entity_poly.type
_entity_poly.pdbx_seq_one_letter_code
_entity_poly.pdbx_strand_id
1 'polypeptide(L)'
;MLAVCSGSVYIVITRHISPRNGTGNLMVWTALLTLVVMALAAPWYWVAPQDGQALGLIAIALMFAMSAGVTIKAYSIAPASLLAPFSYLEIVGAVLFGWFFWQEFPDIWTWFGATIIVASGLYVLRREAVKASG
;
A
#
# COMPACT_ATOMS: atom_id res chain seq x y z
N MET A 1 1.16 0.15 -17.45
CA MET A 1 0.25 -0.99 -17.73
C MET A 1 0.78 -2.30 -17.14
N LEU A 2 2.02 -2.74 -17.43
CA LEU A 2 2.59 -3.97 -16.85
C LEU A 2 2.60 -4.01 -15.31
N ALA A 3 2.88 -2.89 -14.64
CA ALA A 3 2.84 -2.78 -13.18
C ALA A 3 1.44 -2.98 -12.56
N VAL A 4 0.38 -2.60 -13.28
CA VAL A 4 -1.01 -2.77 -12.84
C VAL A 4 -1.44 -4.23 -13.00
N CYS A 5 -0.98 -4.89 -14.06
CA CYS A 5 -1.21 -6.31 -14.30
C CYS A 5 -0.52 -7.18 -13.25
N SER A 6 0.73 -6.89 -12.89
CA SER A 6 1.46 -7.65 -11.86
C SER A 6 0.82 -7.48 -10.47
N GLY A 7 0.42 -6.26 -10.11
CA GLY A 7 -0.30 -5.99 -8.85
C GLY A 7 -1.65 -6.72 -8.77
N SER A 8 -2.37 -6.80 -9.89
CA SER A 8 -3.65 -7.52 -9.96
C SER A 8 -3.48 -9.03 -9.79
N VAL A 9 -2.45 -9.62 -10.43
CA VAL A 9 -2.12 -11.04 -10.28
C VAL A 9 -1.72 -11.37 -8.85
N TYR A 10 -0.93 -10.50 -8.20
CA TYR A 10 -0.55 -10.65 -6.80
C TYR A 10 -1.76 -10.72 -5.86
N ILE A 11 -2.73 -9.80 -6.00
CA ILE A 11 -3.94 -9.77 -5.16
C ILE A 11 -4.78 -11.04 -5.36
N VAL A 12 -4.92 -11.53 -6.60
CA VAL A 12 -5.70 -12.73 -6.92
C VAL A 12 -5.07 -14.00 -6.34
N ILE A 13 -3.75 -14.17 -6.49
CA ILE A 13 -3.00 -15.32 -5.93
C ILE A 13 -3.09 -15.32 -4.40
N THR A 14 -2.88 -14.15 -3.79
CA THR A 14 -2.91 -13.99 -2.33
C THR A 14 -4.30 -14.33 -1.78
N ARG A 15 -5.37 -13.94 -2.47
CA ARG A 15 -6.76 -14.23 -2.08
C ARG A 15 -7.12 -15.71 -2.18
N HIS A 16 -6.52 -16.46 -3.10
CA HIS A 16 -6.73 -17.91 -3.24
C HIS A 16 -5.98 -18.75 -2.18
N ILE A 17 -4.84 -18.28 -1.69
CA ILE A 17 -4.02 -18.98 -0.69
C ILE A 17 -4.47 -18.66 0.75
N SER A 18 -5.17 -17.54 0.94
CA SER A 18 -5.61 -17.02 2.24
C SER A 18 -6.52 -17.90 3.11
N PRO A 19 -7.37 -18.83 2.61
CA PRO A 19 -8.35 -19.50 3.49
C PRO A 19 -7.77 -20.54 4.46
N ARG A 20 -6.51 -20.99 4.30
CA ARG A 20 -5.97 -22.15 5.06
C ARG A 20 -4.74 -21.87 5.92
N ASN A 21 -4.16 -20.68 5.85
CA ASN A 21 -2.91 -20.33 6.53
C ASN A 21 -3.13 -19.10 7.42
N GLY A 22 -2.68 -19.13 8.68
CA GLY A 22 -2.75 -17.97 9.56
C GLY A 22 -2.12 -16.72 8.93
N THR A 23 -2.67 -15.54 9.19
CA THR A 23 -2.31 -14.25 8.56
C THR A 23 -0.80 -14.00 8.51
N GLY A 24 -0.06 -14.36 9.57
CA GLY A 24 1.40 -14.24 9.61
C GLY A 24 2.15 -15.15 8.62
N ASN A 25 1.67 -16.38 8.39
CA ASN A 25 2.30 -17.31 7.46
C ASN A 25 2.13 -16.83 6.01
N LEU A 26 0.95 -16.30 5.66
CA LEU A 26 0.69 -15.78 4.32
C LEU A 26 1.66 -14.64 3.94
N MET A 27 1.95 -13.77 4.91
CA MET A 27 2.82 -12.61 4.72
C MET A 27 4.29 -12.99 4.56
N VAL A 28 4.79 -13.94 5.36
CA VAL A 28 6.15 -14.49 5.20
C VAL A 28 6.30 -15.11 3.82
N TRP A 29 5.31 -15.89 3.37
CA TRP A 29 5.32 -16.47 2.04
C TRP A 29 5.29 -15.43 0.92
N THR A 30 4.45 -14.39 1.04
CA THR A 30 4.45 -13.31 0.04
C THR A 30 5.76 -12.52 0.03
N ALA A 31 6.37 -12.24 1.19
CA ALA A 31 7.64 -11.54 1.28
C ALA A 31 8.79 -12.37 0.68
N LEU A 32 8.81 -13.68 0.95
CA LEU A 32 9.77 -14.61 0.35
C LEU A 32 9.59 -14.71 -1.16
N LEU A 33 8.35 -14.79 -1.65
CA LEU A 33 8.06 -14.78 -3.08
C LEU A 33 8.56 -13.49 -3.73
N THR A 34 8.27 -12.33 -3.14
CA THR A 34 8.75 -11.03 -3.64
C THR A 34 10.27 -10.99 -3.64
N LEU A 35 10.94 -11.49 -2.59
CA LEU A 35 12.40 -11.56 -2.53
C LEU A 35 12.97 -12.43 -3.66
N VAL A 36 12.43 -13.63 -3.87
CA VAL A 36 12.90 -14.54 -4.93
C VAL A 36 12.69 -13.93 -6.31
N VAL A 37 11.51 -13.36 -6.57
CA VAL A 37 11.20 -12.72 -7.86
C VAL A 37 12.13 -11.53 -8.11
N MET A 38 12.39 -10.69 -7.11
CA MET A 38 13.31 -9.55 -7.23
C MET A 38 14.77 -10.01 -7.39
N ALA A 39 15.19 -11.05 -6.67
CA ALA A 39 16.52 -11.62 -6.80
C ALA A 39 16.76 -12.23 -8.20
N LEU A 40 15.75 -12.89 -8.76
CA LEU A 40 15.79 -13.37 -10.14
C LEU A 40 15.82 -12.19 -11.12
N ALA A 41 15.02 -11.15 -10.92
CA ALA A 41 15.02 -9.99 -11.82
C ALA A 41 16.32 -9.14 -11.76
N ALA A 42 17.05 -9.18 -10.63
CA ALA A 42 18.24 -8.39 -10.39
C ALA A 42 19.27 -8.44 -11.54
N PRO A 43 19.77 -9.60 -12.01
CA PRO A 43 20.78 -9.65 -13.08
C PRO A 43 20.39 -8.94 -14.39
N TRP A 44 19.10 -8.76 -14.68
CA TRP A 44 18.64 -8.10 -15.90
C TRP A 44 18.38 -6.59 -15.74
N TYR A 45 17.99 -6.14 -14.54
CA TYR A 45 17.50 -4.77 -14.31
C TYR A 45 18.27 -4.02 -13.21
N TRP A 46 19.32 -4.61 -12.66
CA TRP A 46 20.09 -4.00 -11.57
C TRP A 46 20.81 -2.74 -12.04
N VAL A 47 20.52 -1.63 -11.37
CA VAL A 47 21.24 -0.36 -11.50
C VAL A 47 21.92 -0.09 -10.17
N ALA A 48 23.25 0.03 -10.19
CA ALA A 48 24.00 0.35 -8.98
C ALA A 48 23.61 1.75 -8.47
N PRO A 49 23.32 1.90 -7.17
CA PRO A 49 23.02 3.21 -6.61
C PRO A 49 24.24 4.13 -6.73
N GLN A 50 24.02 5.37 -7.17
CA GLN A 50 25.07 6.39 -7.24
C GLN A 50 25.54 6.78 -5.82
N ASP A 51 26.79 7.22 -5.71
CA ASP A 51 27.38 7.65 -4.42
C ASP A 51 26.49 8.71 -3.76
N GLY A 52 25.97 8.37 -2.56
CA GLY A 52 25.05 9.22 -1.79
C GLY A 52 23.58 8.78 -1.78
N GLN A 53 23.12 7.96 -2.74
CA GLN A 53 21.72 7.49 -2.78
C GLN A 53 21.47 6.25 -1.88
N ALA A 54 22.53 5.51 -1.54
CA ALA A 54 22.43 4.28 -0.76
C ALA A 54 21.77 4.49 0.62
N LEU A 55 22.10 5.59 1.30
CA LEU A 55 21.51 5.95 2.60
C LEU A 55 20.01 6.21 2.49
N GLY A 56 19.58 6.92 1.44
CA GLY A 56 18.15 7.16 1.18
C GLY A 56 17.39 5.89 0.88
N LEU A 57 17.96 4.99 0.08
CA LEU A 57 17.34 3.69 -0.23
C LEU A 57 17.20 2.80 1.01
N ILE A 58 18.21 2.77 1.88
CA ILE A 58 18.15 2.03 3.15
C ILE A 58 17.06 2.63 4.06
N ALA A 59 16.97 3.95 4.17
CA ALA A 59 15.94 4.61 4.96
C ALA A 59 14.53 4.28 4.48
N ILE A 60 14.28 4.33 3.17
CA ILE A 60 12.98 3.97 2.58
C ILE A 60 12.66 2.49 2.83
N ALA A 61 13.64 1.59 2.67
CA ALA A 61 13.47 0.17 2.93
C ALA A 61 13.10 -0.12 4.40
N LEU A 62 13.74 0.59 5.35
CA LEU A 62 13.42 0.49 6.77
C LEU A 62 12.01 1.01 7.07
N MET A 63 11.63 2.16 6.52
CA MET A 63 10.27 2.71 6.69
C MET A 63 9.20 1.75 6.15
N PHE A 64 9.44 1.12 5.00
CA PHE A 64 8.54 0.12 4.43
C PHE A 64 8.45 -1.14 5.30
N ALA A 65 9.57 -1.63 5.83
CA ALA A 65 9.54 -2.77 6.74
C ALA A 65 8.78 -2.47 8.04
N MET A 66 8.94 -1.26 8.59
CA MET A 66 8.20 -0.82 9.77
C MET A 66 6.70 -0.68 9.48
N SER A 67 6.31 -0.11 8.34
CA SER A 67 4.90 0.04 7.96
C SER A 67 4.22 -1.32 7.77
N ALA A 68 4.92 -2.29 7.18
CA ALA A 68 4.44 -3.66 7.05
C ALA A 68 4.19 -4.28 8.44
N GLY A 69 5.11 -4.12 9.39
CA GLY A 69 4.95 -4.58 10.77
C GLY A 69 3.74 -3.98 11.50
N VAL A 70 3.54 -2.66 11.37
CA VAL A 70 2.38 -1.97 11.95
C VAL A 70 1.08 -2.45 11.30
N THR A 71 1.08 -2.63 9.99
CA THR A 71 -0.08 -3.12 9.22
C THR A 71 -0.50 -4.51 9.69
N ILE A 72 0.46 -5.43 9.87
CA ILE A 72 0.21 -6.77 10.42
C ILE A 72 -0.49 -6.68 11.76
N LYS A 73 0.06 -5.86 12.65
CA LYS A 73 -0.50 -5.67 13.99
C LYS A 73 -1.91 -5.07 13.92
N ALA A 74 -2.15 -4.09 13.04
CA ALA A 74 -3.47 -3.51 12.85
C ALA A 74 -4.52 -4.53 12.36
N TYR A 75 -4.18 -5.37 11.37
CA TYR A 75 -5.06 -6.45 10.90
C TYR A 75 -5.31 -7.54 11.95
N SER A 76 -4.42 -7.70 12.94
CA SER A 76 -4.61 -8.67 14.03
C SER A 76 -5.53 -8.16 15.14
N ILE A 77 -5.69 -6.85 15.29
CA ILE A 77 -6.44 -6.23 16.41
C ILE A 77 -7.79 -5.66 15.93
N ALA A 78 -7.93 -5.31 14.66
CA ALA A 78 -9.15 -4.72 14.11
C ALA A 78 -9.67 -5.48 12.87
N PRO A 79 -11.01 -5.63 12.73
CA PRO A 79 -11.61 -6.31 11.59
C PRO A 79 -11.29 -5.58 10.28
N ALA A 80 -11.03 -6.32 9.21
CA ALA A 80 -10.63 -5.79 7.90
C ALA A 80 -11.59 -4.74 7.32
N SER A 81 -12.88 -4.78 7.70
CA SER A 81 -13.88 -3.77 7.33
C SER A 81 -13.60 -2.38 7.91
N LEU A 82 -12.93 -2.31 9.06
CA LEU A 82 -12.52 -1.05 9.70
C LEU A 82 -11.22 -0.49 9.09
N LEU A 83 -10.36 -1.36 8.56
CA LEU A 83 -9.12 -0.97 7.89
C LEU A 83 -9.32 -0.54 6.43
N ALA A 84 -10.37 -1.01 5.75
CA ALA A 84 -10.69 -0.62 4.37
C ALA A 84 -10.69 0.91 4.13
N PRO A 85 -11.29 1.76 4.98
CA PRO A 85 -11.22 3.22 4.81
C PRO A 85 -9.81 3.81 4.95
N PHE A 86 -8.91 3.20 5.72
CA PHE A 86 -7.52 3.67 5.86
C PHE A 86 -6.74 3.55 4.55
N SER A 87 -6.96 2.49 3.77
CA SER A 87 -6.32 2.33 2.46
C SER A 87 -6.72 3.42 1.46
N TYR A 88 -7.90 4.03 1.61
CA TYR A 88 -8.26 5.19 0.78
C TYR A 88 -7.58 6.48 1.24
N LEU A 89 -7.36 6.65 2.54
CA LEU A 89 -6.60 7.78 3.08
C LEU A 89 -5.14 7.75 2.66
N GLU A 90 -4.56 6.55 2.46
CA GLU A 90 -3.22 6.40 1.88
C GLU A 90 -3.11 7.06 0.50
N ILE A 91 -4.13 6.91 -0.35
CA ILE A 91 -4.16 7.54 -1.67
C ILE A 91 -4.18 9.07 -1.55
N VAL A 92 -4.99 9.62 -0.64
CA VAL A 92 -5.04 11.06 -0.39
C VAL A 92 -3.69 11.57 0.13
N GLY A 93 -3.09 10.84 1.08
CA GLY A 93 -1.77 11.15 1.61
C GLY A 93 -0.68 11.15 0.53
N ALA A 94 -0.68 10.16 -0.37
CA ALA A 94 0.25 10.07 -1.49
C ALA A 94 0.14 11.28 -2.44
N VAL A 95 -1.08 11.73 -2.74
CA VAL A 95 -1.32 12.93 -3.57
C VAL A 95 -0.82 14.19 -2.86
N LEU A 96 -1.08 14.34 -1.56
CA LEU A 96 -0.62 15.50 -0.78
C LEU A 96 0.90 15.53 -0.65
N PHE A 97 1.54 14.38 -0.38
CA PHE A 97 3.00 14.27 -0.34
C PHE A 97 3.63 14.53 -1.70
N GLY A 98 3.03 14.04 -2.78
CA GLY A 98 3.46 14.31 -4.14
C GLY A 98 3.43 15.80 -4.47
N TRP A 99 2.32 16.48 -4.14
CA TRP A 99 2.21 17.92 -4.31
C TRP A 99 3.24 18.69 -3.47
N PHE A 100 3.44 18.31 -2.21
CA PHE A 100 4.34 19.01 -1.30
C PHE A 100 5.82 18.89 -1.71
N PHE A 101 6.27 17.68 -2.05
CA PHE A 101 7.67 17.42 -2.39
C PHE A 101 8.03 17.80 -3.83
N TRP A 102 7.12 17.61 -4.78
CA TRP A 102 7.41 17.82 -6.21
C TRP A 102 6.85 19.13 -6.76
N GLN A 103 6.03 19.87 -6.00
CA GLN A 103 5.41 21.14 -6.41
C GLN A 103 4.62 21.05 -7.73
N GLU A 104 4.31 19.84 -8.20
CA GLU A 104 3.46 19.62 -9.37
C GLU A 104 2.02 19.90 -8.98
N PHE A 105 1.47 21.00 -9.51
CA PHE A 105 0.10 21.37 -9.26
C PHE A 105 -0.84 20.32 -9.89
N PRO A 106 -1.74 19.72 -9.09
CA PRO A 106 -2.66 18.73 -9.62
C PRO A 106 -3.59 19.35 -10.68
N ASP A 107 -3.66 18.69 -11.84
CA ASP A 107 -4.56 19.06 -12.93
C ASP A 107 -6.04 18.91 -12.51
N ILE A 108 -6.97 19.50 -13.27
CA ILE A 108 -8.42 19.47 -13.01
C ILE A 108 -8.94 18.05 -12.81
N TRP A 109 -8.41 17.08 -13.54
CA TRP A 109 -8.76 15.67 -13.39
C TRP A 109 -8.29 15.08 -12.06
N THR A 110 -7.14 15.51 -11.54
CA THR A 110 -6.64 15.10 -10.23
C THR A 110 -7.50 15.67 -9.10
N TRP A 111 -7.96 16.91 -9.22
CA TRP A 111 -8.93 17.50 -8.30
C TRP A 111 -10.27 16.77 -8.30
N PHE A 112 -10.76 16.36 -9.47
CA PHE A 112 -11.99 15.58 -9.59
C PHE A 112 -11.87 14.21 -8.91
N GLY A 113 -10.77 13.48 -9.18
CA GLY A 113 -10.46 12.23 -8.52
C GLY A 113 -10.31 12.36 -7.01
N ALA A 114 -9.58 13.39 -6.54
CA ALA A 114 -9.41 13.69 -5.13
C ALA A 114 -10.74 13.94 -4.43
N THR A 115 -11.66 14.68 -5.06
CA THR A 115 -13.00 14.95 -4.52
C THR A 115 -13.81 13.67 -4.33
N ILE A 116 -13.75 12.74 -5.28
CA ILE A 116 -14.43 11.43 -5.18
C ILE A 116 -13.86 10.59 -4.03
N ILE A 117 -12.53 10.59 -3.87
CA ILE A 117 -11.86 9.85 -2.79
C ILE A 117 -12.27 10.44 -1.43
N VAL A 118 -12.24 11.76 -1.27
CA VAL A 118 -12.64 12.45 -0.04
C VAL A 118 -14.11 12.19 0.27
N ALA A 119 -15.00 12.31 -0.72
CA ALA A 119 -16.43 12.03 -0.56
C ALA A 119 -16.68 10.57 -0.13
N SER A 120 -15.94 9.62 -0.71
CA SER A 120 -16.03 8.20 -0.35
C SER A 120 -15.54 7.95 1.07
N GLY A 121 -14.43 8.57 1.46
CA GLY A 121 -13.91 8.50 2.83
C GLY A 121 -14.91 9.04 3.86
N LEU A 122 -15.51 10.21 3.57
CA LEU A 122 -16.51 10.84 4.43
C LEU A 122 -17.79 10.01 4.53
N TYR A 123 -18.24 9.40 3.43
CA TYR A 123 -19.40 8.51 3.40
C TYR A 123 -19.19 7.27 4.29
N VAL A 124 -18.00 6.64 4.22
CA VAL A 124 -17.68 5.47 5.04
C VAL A 124 -17.60 5.85 6.52
N LEU A 125 -16.96 6.97 6.86
CA LEU A 125 -16.91 7.48 8.24
C LEU A 125 -18.32 7.71 8.80
N ARG A 126 -19.21 8.30 8.00
CA ARG A 126 -20.61 8.52 8.39
C ARG A 126 -21.36 7.19 8.58
N ARG A 127 -21.14 6.21 7.70
CA ARG A 127 -21.73 4.87 7.82
C ARG A 127 -21.31 4.14 9.09
N GLU A 128 -20.03 4.20 9.44
CA GLU A 128 -19.52 3.56 10.65
C GLU A 128 -19.99 4.29 11.92
N ALA A 129 -20.05 5.64 11.91
CA ALA A 129 -20.58 6.43 13.03
C ALA A 129 -22.07 6.15 13.30
N VAL A 130 -22.87 5.93 12.25
CA VAL A 130 -24.29 5.55 12.39
C VAL A 130 -24.46 4.12 12.92
N LYS A 131 -23.55 3.20 12.60
CA LYS A 131 -23.57 1.83 13.15
C LYS A 131 -23.11 1.74 14.61
N ALA A 132 -22.23 2.65 15.06
CA ALA A 132 -21.73 2.67 16.42
C ALA A 132 -22.70 3.33 17.43
N SER A 133 -23.80 3.93 16.95
CA SER A 133 -24.77 4.69 17.75
C SER A 133 -26.15 4.03 17.89
N GLY A 134 -26.31 2.78 17.44
CA GLY A 134 -27.52 1.95 17.64
C GLY A 134 -27.17 0.58 18.18
#